data_AF-A0A358R171-F1
#
_entry.id   AF-A0A358R171-F1
#
_cell.length_a   1.000
_cell.length_b   1.000
_cell.length_c   1.000
_cell.angle_alpha   90.00
_cell.angle_beta   90.00
_cell.angle_gamma   90.00
#
_symmetry.space_group_name_H-M   'P 1'
#
loop_
_entity.id
_entity.type
_entity.pdbx_description
1 polymer ?
#
loop_
_entity_poly.entity_id
_entity_poly.type
_entity_poly.pdbx_seq_one_letter_code
_entity_poly.pdbx_strand_id
1 'polypeptide(L)'
;MRYYGGLFFISAAVLLAATKSPDIFTVAAVAACALMAALSSTRHAVWSAIGGALLIGASLALQSALSYRCTDCIKADLLIMAGVIYLAVTESGGMKKSLRVMAAVATAMLAASALLHYPVSTGFSQEEARGGRISQFISVANDGEGALLDTAVRPALFFSPSCGACRSVLEKLAAADPEGNGWAPVLTGGSPGEGRDLLDSNGYLGVMSWSEWDAAVPALIITRDGQTRALYGQEEILRAVRGDSS
;
A
#
# COMPACT_ATOMS: atom_id res chain seq x y z
N MET A 1 25.56 18.72 15.75
CA MET A 1 24.86 18.35 14.50
C MET A 1 24.00 17.08 14.61
N ARG A 2 24.17 16.18 15.61
CA ARG A 2 23.39 14.92 15.72
C ARG A 2 21.87 15.06 15.97
N TYR A 3 21.38 16.25 16.33
CA TYR A 3 19.97 16.51 16.62
C TYR A 3 19.05 16.38 15.40
N TYR A 4 19.56 16.63 14.18
CA TYR A 4 18.75 16.56 12.97
C TYR A 4 18.32 15.13 12.62
N GLY A 5 19.05 14.10 13.07
CA GLY A 5 18.64 12.70 12.92
C GLY A 5 17.33 12.41 13.67
N GLY A 6 17.17 12.97 14.87
CA GLY A 6 15.98 12.84 15.70
C GLY A 6 14.69 13.38 15.07
N LEU A 7 14.80 14.44 14.27
CA LEU A 7 13.65 15.05 13.59
C LEU A 7 12.99 14.11 12.59
N PHE A 8 13.77 13.26 11.92
CA PHE A 8 13.24 12.27 11.00
C PHE A 8 12.42 11.20 11.72
N PHE A 9 12.87 10.73 12.88
CA PHE A 9 12.11 9.80 13.71
C PHE A 9 10.82 10.42 14.26
N ILE A 10 10.87 11.69 14.70
CA ILE A 10 9.66 12.42 15.14
C ILE A 10 8.68 12.55 13.96
N SER A 11 9.18 12.90 12.77
CA SER A 11 8.34 13.03 11.58
C SER A 11 7.66 11.71 11.21
N ALA A 12 8.38 10.59 11.32
CA ALA A 12 7.81 9.26 11.12
C ALA A 12 6.72 8.95 12.14
N ALA A 13 6.95 9.28 13.42
CA ALA A 13 5.96 9.10 14.49
C ALA A 13 4.69 9.92 14.25
N VAL A 14 4.83 11.19 13.88
CA VAL A 14 3.69 12.08 13.58
C VAL A 14 2.92 11.58 12.37
N LEU A 15 3.61 11.15 11.32
CA LEU A 15 2.97 10.59 10.13
C LEU A 15 2.11 9.37 10.48
N LEU A 16 2.66 8.41 11.23
CA LEU A 16 1.93 7.22 11.68
C LEU A 16 0.73 7.59 12.55
N ALA A 17 0.91 8.48 13.53
CA ALA A 17 -0.17 8.91 14.42
C ALA A 17 -1.29 9.67 13.69
N ALA A 18 -0.98 10.40 12.61
CA ALA A 18 -1.96 11.17 11.86
C ALA A 18 -2.71 10.34 10.80
N THR A 19 -2.09 9.29 10.27
CA THR A 19 -2.64 8.53 9.13
C THR A 19 -3.27 7.20 9.52
N LYS A 20 -2.97 6.67 10.70
CA LYS A 20 -3.46 5.36 11.15
C LYS A 20 -4.37 5.45 12.36
N SER A 21 -5.34 4.53 12.40
CA SER A 21 -6.14 4.30 13.60
C SER A 21 -5.25 3.79 14.74
N PRO A 22 -5.57 4.11 16.00
CA PRO A 22 -4.76 3.75 17.15
C PRO A 22 -4.89 2.25 17.46
N ASP A 23 -4.13 1.42 16.74
CA ASP A 23 -3.90 0.02 17.06
C ASP A 23 -2.60 -0.17 17.87
N ILE A 24 -2.47 -1.33 18.52
CA ILE A 24 -1.33 -1.63 19.40
C ILE A 24 0.00 -1.53 18.64
N PHE A 25 0.05 -1.92 17.36
CA PHE A 25 1.29 -1.86 16.58
C PHE A 25 1.65 -0.42 16.21
N THR A 26 0.67 0.39 15.80
CA THR A 26 0.90 1.83 15.53
C THR A 26 1.38 2.56 16.78
N VAL A 27 0.75 2.33 17.94
CA VAL A 27 1.17 2.95 19.20
C VAL A 27 2.59 2.52 19.59
N ALA A 28 2.91 1.24 19.45
CA ALA A 28 4.27 0.73 19.70
C ALA A 28 5.30 1.35 18.75
N ALA A 29 4.98 1.48 17.46
CA ALA A 29 5.86 2.09 16.46
C ALA A 29 6.10 3.58 16.75
N VAL A 30 5.05 4.33 17.10
CA VAL A 30 5.14 5.75 17.49
C VAL A 30 6.03 5.90 18.73
N ALA A 31 5.82 5.07 19.76
CA ALA A 31 6.63 5.09 20.98
C ALA A 31 8.10 4.76 20.70
N ALA A 32 8.36 3.76 19.84
CA ALA A 32 9.72 3.41 19.45
C ALA A 32 10.41 4.52 18.65
N CYS A 33 9.69 5.19 17.74
CA CYS A 33 10.21 6.35 17.01
C CYS A 33 10.54 7.51 17.96
N ALA A 34 9.68 7.80 18.94
CA ALA A 34 9.95 8.81 19.95
C ALA A 34 11.18 8.46 20.80
N LEU A 35 11.35 7.19 21.18
CA LEU A 35 12.54 6.71 21.90
C LEU A 35 13.81 6.88 21.05
N MET A 36 13.77 6.54 19.76
CA MET A 36 14.91 6.72 18.86
C MET A 36 15.26 8.19 18.66
N ALA A 37 14.25 9.07 18.57
CA ALA A 37 14.46 10.51 18.53
C ALA A 37 15.15 11.02 19.80
N ALA A 38 14.69 10.59 20.98
CA ALA A 38 15.32 10.93 22.25
C ALA A 38 16.77 10.45 22.30
N LEU A 39 17.04 9.19 21.94
CA LEU A 39 18.39 8.61 21.90
C LEU A 39 19.32 9.34 20.92
N SER A 40 18.82 9.81 19.78
CA SER A 40 19.57 10.60 18.80
C SER A 40 20.13 11.90 19.38
N SER A 41 19.50 12.46 20.41
CA SER A 41 19.94 13.69 21.08
C SER A 41 21.02 13.44 22.14
N THR A 42 21.24 12.19 22.53
CA THR A 42 22.20 11.79 23.57
C THR A 42 23.53 11.32 23.00
N ARG A 43 24.50 10.97 23.87
CA ARG A 43 25.75 10.30 23.49
C ARG A 43 25.54 8.91 22.86
N HIS A 44 24.31 8.37 22.93
CA HIS A 44 23.93 7.05 22.45
C HIS A 44 23.30 7.10 21.04
N ALA A 45 23.63 8.11 20.23
CA ALA A 45 23.09 8.27 18.87
C ALA A 45 23.30 7.04 17.96
N VAL A 46 24.35 6.24 18.20
CA VAL A 46 24.57 4.96 17.52
C VAL A 46 23.42 3.97 17.76
N TRP A 47 22.89 3.92 18.99
CA TRP A 47 21.75 3.06 19.32
C TRP A 47 20.47 3.52 18.64
N SER A 48 20.33 4.82 18.39
CA SER A 48 19.21 5.38 17.60
C SER A 48 19.26 4.87 16.15
N ALA A 49 20.45 4.86 15.52
CA ALA A 49 20.60 4.34 14.16
C ALA A 49 20.35 2.82 14.08
N ILE A 50 20.86 2.04 15.05
CA ILE A 50 20.62 0.59 15.11
C ILE A 50 19.13 0.30 15.33
N GLY A 51 18.50 1.01 16.27
CA GLY A 51 17.07 0.85 16.54
C GLY A 51 16.20 1.27 15.36
N GLY A 52 16.58 2.34 14.64
CA GLY A 52 15.92 2.73 13.39
C GLY A 52 15.99 1.65 12.30
N ALA A 53 17.17 1.04 12.10
CA ALA A 53 17.32 -0.07 11.16
C ALA A 53 16.49 -1.30 11.58
N LEU A 54 16.42 -1.61 12.89
CA LEU A 54 15.57 -2.68 13.42
C LEU A 54 14.08 -2.40 13.22
N LEU A 55 13.64 -1.14 13.38
CA LEU A 55 12.26 -0.76 13.14
C LEU A 55 11.86 -0.95 11.67
N ILE A 56 12.72 -0.55 10.74
CA ILE A 56 12.51 -0.80 9.30
C ILE A 56 12.43 -2.31 9.05
N GLY A 57 13.36 -3.09 9.61
CA GLY A 57 13.36 -4.54 9.45
C GLY A 57 12.09 -5.21 9.99
N ALA A 58 11.63 -4.79 11.17
CA ALA A 58 10.40 -5.28 11.78
C ALA A 58 9.16 -4.89 10.96
N SER A 59 9.10 -3.65 10.47
CA SER A 59 8.04 -3.16 9.59
C SER A 59 7.97 -4.01 8.31
N LEU A 60 9.10 -4.23 7.63
CA LEU A 60 9.16 -5.05 6.41
C LEU A 60 8.79 -6.51 6.66
N ALA A 61 9.25 -7.09 7.78
CA ALA A 61 8.90 -8.46 8.16
C ALA A 61 7.40 -8.61 8.47
N LEU A 62 6.80 -7.61 9.12
CA LEU A 62 5.37 -7.63 9.40
C LEU A 62 4.54 -7.48 8.11
N GLN A 63 4.98 -6.61 7.20
CA GLN A 63 4.35 -6.42 5.88
C GLN A 63 4.42 -7.70 5.03
N SER A 64 5.55 -8.43 5.05
CA SER A 64 5.69 -9.69 4.33
C SER A 64 4.92 -10.83 4.98
N ALA A 65 4.96 -10.96 6.31
CA ALA A 65 4.29 -12.04 7.04
C ALA A 65 2.76 -11.94 7.00
N LEU A 66 2.21 -10.72 7.07
CA LEU A 66 0.76 -10.51 7.09
C LEU A 66 0.15 -10.26 5.69
N SER A 67 0.97 -10.29 4.63
CA SER A 67 0.57 -9.83 3.27
C SER A 67 -0.13 -8.46 3.27
N TYR A 68 0.14 -7.64 4.30
CA TYR A 68 -0.54 -6.38 4.54
C TYR A 68 0.28 -5.25 3.92
N ARG A 69 -0.32 -4.56 2.93
CA ARG A 69 0.34 -3.47 2.19
C ARG A 69 0.02 -2.15 2.87
N CYS A 70 1.00 -1.57 3.55
CA CYS A 70 0.85 -0.30 4.24
C CYS A 70 1.76 0.77 3.60
N THR A 71 1.19 1.56 2.69
CA THR A 71 1.89 2.68 2.04
C THR A 71 2.38 3.72 3.05
N ASP A 72 1.60 4.01 4.08
CA ASP A 72 2.00 4.96 5.12
C ASP A 72 3.14 4.43 6.00
N CYS A 73 3.21 3.11 6.20
CA CYS A 73 4.31 2.46 6.92
C CYS A 73 5.62 2.58 6.13
N ILE A 74 5.58 2.44 4.80
CA ILE A 74 6.77 2.64 3.97
C ILE A 74 7.20 4.10 3.94
N LYS A 75 6.25 5.05 3.89
CA LYS A 75 6.58 6.48 4.03
C LYS A 75 7.25 6.77 5.38
N ALA A 76 6.75 6.16 6.46
CA ALA A 76 7.38 6.25 7.77
C ALA A 76 8.77 5.58 7.78
N ASP A 77 8.94 4.41 7.17
CA ASP A 77 10.22 3.71 7.05
C ASP A 77 11.23 4.53 6.24
N LEU A 78 10.81 5.25 5.20
CA LEU A 78 11.66 6.18 4.44
C LEU A 78 12.18 7.34 5.31
N LEU A 79 11.31 7.89 6.16
CA LEU A 79 11.71 8.93 7.13
C LEU A 79 12.70 8.35 8.15
N ILE A 80 12.41 7.19 8.72
CA ILE A 80 13.33 6.49 9.64
C ILE A 80 14.69 6.25 8.95
N MET A 81 14.67 5.79 7.70
CA MET A 81 15.86 5.52 6.89
C MET A 81 16.68 6.79 6.64
N ALA A 82 16.05 7.92 6.35
CA ALA A 82 16.72 9.22 6.25
C ALA A 82 17.43 9.60 7.57
N GLY A 83 16.79 9.34 8.71
CA GLY A 83 17.40 9.48 10.04
C GLY A 83 18.63 8.57 10.23
N VAL A 84 18.52 7.30 9.85
CA VAL A 84 19.62 6.32 9.91
C VAL A 84 20.80 6.74 9.03
N ILE A 85 20.55 7.14 7.77
CA ILE A 85 21.60 7.64 6.87
C ILE A 85 22.27 8.88 7.47
N TYR A 86 21.49 9.84 7.95
CA TYR A 86 22.02 11.06 8.54
C TYR A 86 22.96 10.76 9.72
N LEU A 87 22.52 9.88 10.63
CA LEU A 87 23.34 9.45 11.77
C LEU A 87 24.59 8.67 11.32
N ALA A 88 24.48 7.80 10.31
CA ALA A 88 25.62 7.06 9.78
C ALA A 88 26.65 7.94 9.06
N VAL A 89 26.21 9.02 8.40
CA VAL A 89 27.09 9.98 7.71
C VAL A 89 27.81 10.88 8.71
N THR A 90 27.08 11.34 9.73
CA THR A 90 27.61 12.25 10.77
C THR A 90 28.44 11.54 11.84
N GLU A 91 28.44 10.20 11.88
CA GLU A 91 29.24 9.46 12.82
C GLU A 91 30.75 9.51 12.47
N SER A 92 31.55 9.93 13.46
CA SER A 92 33.00 10.07 13.34
C SER A 92 33.78 9.04 14.17
N GLY A 93 33.11 8.20 14.96
CA GLY A 93 33.73 7.18 15.81
C GLY A 93 34.12 5.87 15.10
N GLY A 94 34.66 4.92 15.87
CA GLY A 94 35.14 3.62 15.36
C GLY A 94 34.07 2.77 14.66
N MET A 95 32.79 2.98 14.99
CA MET A 95 31.66 2.27 14.36
C MET A 95 31.21 2.82 13.01
N LYS A 96 31.84 3.91 12.51
CA LYS A 96 31.46 4.58 11.26
C LYS A 96 31.32 3.64 10.06
N LYS A 97 32.27 2.71 9.87
CA LYS A 97 32.21 1.75 8.74
C LYS A 97 31.01 0.81 8.87
N SER A 98 30.78 0.27 10.07
CA SER A 98 29.67 -0.65 10.33
C SER A 98 28.31 0.02 10.15
N LEU A 99 28.14 1.25 10.66
CA LEU A 99 26.89 2.03 10.49
C LEU A 99 26.59 2.34 9.02
N ARG A 100 27.61 2.67 8.22
CA ARG A 100 27.42 2.91 6.78
C ARG A 100 27.02 1.65 6.02
N VAL A 101 27.62 0.51 6.36
CA VAL A 101 27.24 -0.79 5.78
C VAL A 101 25.80 -1.12 6.17
N MET A 102 25.43 -0.96 7.43
CA MET A 102 24.05 -1.18 7.89
C MET A 102 23.06 -0.27 7.16
N ALA A 103 23.36 1.03 7.04
CA ALA A 103 22.50 1.96 6.32
C ALA A 103 22.37 1.58 4.83
N ALA A 104 23.47 1.18 4.18
CA ALA A 104 23.45 0.73 2.79
C ALA A 104 22.59 -0.55 2.62
N VAL A 105 22.74 -1.53 3.51
CA VAL A 105 21.93 -2.77 3.50
C VAL A 105 20.45 -2.46 3.74
N ALA A 106 20.13 -1.65 4.74
CA ALA A 106 18.74 -1.25 5.03
C ALA A 106 18.12 -0.49 3.84
N THR A 107 18.89 0.39 3.20
CA THR A 107 18.46 1.11 1.98
C THR A 107 18.19 0.15 0.83
N ALA A 108 19.10 -0.81 0.60
CA ALA A 108 18.93 -1.80 -0.46
C ALA A 108 17.73 -2.71 -0.21
N MET A 109 17.52 -3.15 1.04
CA MET A 109 16.34 -3.94 1.43
C MET A 109 15.05 -3.16 1.23
N LEU A 110 15.00 -1.91 1.69
CA LEU A 110 13.82 -1.06 1.54
C LEU A 110 13.54 -0.74 0.06
N ALA A 111 14.58 -0.51 -0.75
CA ALA A 111 14.44 -0.30 -2.19
C ALA A 111 13.97 -1.58 -2.91
N ALA A 112 14.52 -2.75 -2.56
CA ALA A 112 14.07 -4.03 -3.12
C ALA A 112 12.62 -4.33 -2.71
N SER A 113 12.26 -4.11 -1.45
CA SER A 113 10.87 -4.23 -0.98
C SER A 113 9.97 -3.24 -1.71
N ALA A 114 10.38 -2.00 -1.91
CA ALA A 114 9.62 -1.03 -2.69
C ALA A 114 9.43 -1.50 -4.14
N LEU A 115 10.48 -1.98 -4.83
CA LEU A 115 10.41 -2.47 -6.21
C LEU A 115 9.58 -3.74 -6.38
N LEU A 116 9.65 -4.66 -5.43
CA LEU A 116 8.92 -5.93 -5.48
C LEU A 116 7.43 -5.75 -5.17
N HIS A 117 7.10 -4.79 -4.31
CA HIS A 117 5.73 -4.59 -3.84
C HIS A 117 5.02 -3.43 -4.54
N TYR A 118 5.77 -2.53 -5.19
CA TYR A 118 5.27 -1.42 -5.97
C TYR A 118 5.94 -1.46 -7.33
N PRO A 119 5.19 -1.59 -8.43
CA PRO A 119 5.75 -1.32 -9.74
C PRO A 119 6.28 0.12 -9.68
N VAL A 120 7.60 0.29 -9.87
CA VAL A 120 8.20 1.59 -10.14
C VAL A 120 7.78 1.97 -11.54
N SER A 121 6.51 2.33 -11.67
CA SER A 121 6.03 3.15 -12.76
C SER A 121 6.57 4.54 -12.47
N THR A 122 7.39 5.02 -13.39
CA THR A 122 7.83 6.40 -13.51
C THR A 122 6.78 7.37 -12.98
N GLY A 123 7.20 8.24 -12.06
CA GLY A 123 6.32 9.14 -11.31
C GLY A 123 5.25 9.79 -12.18
N PHE A 124 4.03 9.32 -12.01
CA PHE A 124 2.86 10.15 -12.18
C PHE A 124 2.40 10.54 -10.78
N SER A 125 2.20 11.84 -10.61
CA SER A 125 1.66 12.40 -9.39
C SER A 125 0.34 11.69 -9.06
N GLN A 126 0.04 11.51 -7.78
CA GLN A 126 -1.27 11.02 -7.33
C GLN A 126 -2.43 11.94 -7.82
N GLU A 127 -2.10 13.13 -8.32
CA GLU A 127 -2.99 14.06 -9.02
C GLU A 127 -3.19 13.74 -10.51
N GLU A 128 -2.25 13.12 -11.22
CA GLU A 128 -2.44 12.69 -12.62
C GLU A 128 -3.18 11.34 -12.73
N ALA A 129 -3.21 10.53 -11.68
CA ALA A 129 -4.16 9.41 -11.58
C ALA A 129 -5.62 9.89 -11.47
N ARG A 130 -5.87 11.17 -11.19
CA ARG A 130 -7.20 11.80 -11.36
C ARG A 130 -7.46 12.25 -12.81
N GLY A 131 -6.45 12.25 -13.67
CA GLY A 131 -6.51 12.74 -15.05
C GLY A 131 -6.41 11.67 -16.15
N GLY A 132 -6.01 10.44 -15.82
CA GLY A 132 -6.05 9.30 -16.74
C GLY A 132 -7.48 8.79 -16.94
N ARG A 133 -8.27 9.48 -17.78
CA ARG A 133 -9.66 9.17 -18.22
C ARG A 133 -10.36 8.03 -17.47
N ILE A 134 -10.57 8.19 -16.16
CA ILE A 134 -11.47 7.31 -15.42
C ILE A 134 -12.86 7.66 -15.94
N SER A 135 -13.36 6.86 -16.87
CA SER A 135 -14.64 7.12 -17.52
C SER A 135 -15.72 6.25 -16.88
N GLN A 136 -16.94 6.76 -16.85
CA GLN A 136 -18.09 6.02 -16.37
C GLN A 136 -18.26 4.68 -17.09
N PHE A 137 -17.90 4.64 -18.39
CA PHE A 137 -18.09 3.49 -19.27
C PHE A 137 -16.77 2.79 -19.55
N ILE A 138 -16.57 1.62 -18.96
CA ILE A 138 -15.34 0.85 -19.11
C ILE A 138 -15.54 -0.19 -20.21
N SER A 139 -14.68 -0.17 -21.22
CA SER A 139 -14.62 -1.21 -22.23
C SER A 139 -14.05 -2.48 -21.61
N VAL A 140 -14.85 -3.54 -21.58
CA VAL A 140 -14.45 -4.84 -21.05
C VAL A 140 -14.66 -5.93 -22.09
N ALA A 141 -13.90 -7.02 -22.02
CA ALA A 141 -14.17 -8.23 -22.76
C ALA A 141 -14.78 -9.29 -21.82
N ASN A 142 -15.89 -9.89 -22.25
CA ASN A 142 -16.50 -11.06 -21.62
C ASN A 142 -16.45 -12.20 -22.64
N ASP A 143 -15.71 -13.28 -22.34
CA ASP A 143 -15.64 -14.48 -23.19
C ASP A 143 -15.37 -14.21 -24.69
N GLY A 144 -14.61 -13.15 -25.00
CA GLY A 144 -14.24 -12.75 -26.36
C GLY A 144 -15.17 -11.72 -27.02
N GLU A 145 -16.29 -11.36 -26.40
CA GLU A 145 -17.15 -10.25 -26.84
C GLU A 145 -16.87 -8.97 -26.05
N GLY A 146 -16.74 -7.85 -26.77
CA GLY A 146 -16.59 -6.54 -26.17
C GLY A 146 -17.92 -6.03 -25.60
N ALA A 147 -17.92 -5.67 -24.32
CA ALA A 147 -19.05 -5.05 -23.63
C ALA A 147 -18.63 -3.73 -22.99
N LEU A 148 -19.60 -2.87 -22.69
CA LEU A 148 -19.42 -1.63 -21.93
C LEU A 148 -20.00 -1.81 -20.54
N LEU A 149 -19.17 -1.58 -19.52
CA LEU A 149 -19.58 -1.62 -18.13
C LEU A 149 -19.84 -0.19 -17.63
N ASP A 150 -21.07 0.09 -17.20
CA ASP A 150 -21.46 1.36 -16.59
C ASP A 150 -21.20 1.34 -15.07
N THR A 151 -20.19 2.08 -14.64
CA THR A 151 -19.78 2.19 -13.23
C THR A 151 -20.71 3.02 -12.35
N ALA A 152 -21.73 3.68 -12.92
CA ALA A 152 -22.81 4.30 -12.15
C ALA A 152 -23.85 3.28 -11.69
N VAL A 153 -24.07 2.23 -12.50
CA VAL A 153 -24.98 1.14 -12.18
C VAL A 153 -24.27 0.08 -11.36
N ARG A 154 -23.06 -0.30 -11.80
CA ARG A 154 -22.31 -1.38 -11.19
C ARG A 154 -20.82 -1.02 -11.10
N PRO A 155 -20.35 -0.65 -9.90
CA PRO A 155 -18.94 -0.38 -9.63
C PRO A 155 -18.02 -1.49 -10.15
N ALA A 156 -16.91 -1.11 -10.79
CA ALA A 156 -15.96 -2.03 -11.39
C ALA A 156 -14.75 -2.24 -10.48
N LEU A 157 -14.53 -3.45 -10.00
CA LEU A 157 -13.38 -3.81 -9.18
C LEU A 157 -12.26 -4.40 -10.04
N PHE A 158 -11.21 -3.61 -10.27
CA PHE A 158 -10.01 -4.09 -10.95
C PHE A 158 -9.15 -4.92 -10.00
N PHE A 159 -8.75 -6.11 -10.45
CA PHE A 159 -7.92 -7.02 -9.68
C PHE A 159 -6.94 -7.81 -10.56
N SER A 160 -5.96 -8.44 -9.90
CA SER A 160 -5.02 -9.38 -10.50
C SER A 160 -4.84 -10.60 -9.58
N PRO A 161 -4.68 -11.83 -10.09
CA PRO A 161 -4.42 -13.02 -9.28
C PRO A 161 -3.13 -12.94 -8.45
N SER A 162 -2.13 -12.19 -8.94
CA SER A 162 -0.86 -11.97 -8.25
C SER A 162 -0.92 -10.90 -7.16
N CYS A 163 -2.06 -10.23 -6.99
CA CYS A 163 -2.26 -9.19 -6.00
C CYS A 163 -2.72 -9.77 -4.66
N GLY A 164 -1.81 -9.83 -3.69
CA GLY A 164 -2.10 -10.36 -2.34
C GLY A 164 -3.28 -9.66 -1.64
N ALA A 165 -3.38 -8.33 -1.77
CA ALA A 165 -4.48 -7.56 -1.18
C ALA A 165 -5.84 -7.82 -1.86
N CYS A 166 -5.84 -8.25 -3.12
CA CYS A 166 -7.07 -8.47 -3.89
C CYS A 166 -7.86 -9.66 -3.35
N ARG A 167 -7.18 -10.70 -2.82
CA ARG A 167 -7.83 -11.89 -2.26
C ARG A 167 -8.80 -11.55 -1.13
N SER A 168 -8.36 -10.76 -0.14
CA SER A 168 -9.21 -10.41 1.01
C SER A 168 -10.38 -9.49 0.63
N VAL A 169 -10.18 -8.62 -0.36
CA VAL A 169 -11.27 -7.78 -0.89
C VAL A 169 -12.31 -8.65 -1.60
N LEU A 170 -11.87 -9.53 -2.48
CA LEU A 170 -12.75 -10.44 -3.23
C LEU A 170 -13.52 -11.38 -2.31
N GLU A 171 -12.86 -12.00 -1.33
CA GLU A 171 -13.49 -12.85 -0.31
C GLU A 171 -14.66 -12.14 0.36
N LYS A 172 -14.44 -10.90 0.83
CA LYS A 172 -15.46 -10.13 1.57
C LYS A 172 -16.59 -9.62 0.69
N LEU A 173 -16.30 -9.26 -0.56
CA LEU A 173 -17.31 -8.81 -1.51
C LEU A 173 -18.14 -9.99 -2.01
N ALA A 174 -17.51 -11.11 -2.38
CA ALA A 174 -18.20 -12.31 -2.81
C ALA A 174 -19.04 -12.93 -1.69
N ALA A 175 -18.58 -12.89 -0.44
CA ALA A 175 -19.40 -13.34 0.70
C ALA A 175 -20.65 -12.48 0.91
N ALA A 176 -20.61 -11.18 0.57
CA ALA A 176 -21.73 -10.26 0.72
C ALA A 176 -22.67 -10.25 -0.49
N ASP A 177 -22.12 -10.41 -1.69
CA ASP A 177 -22.82 -10.43 -2.96
C ASP A 177 -22.15 -11.45 -3.91
N PRO A 178 -22.51 -12.74 -3.78
CA PRO A 178 -21.90 -13.82 -4.58
C PRO A 178 -22.17 -13.69 -6.08
N GLU A 179 -23.30 -13.08 -6.46
CA GLU A 179 -23.72 -12.97 -7.87
C GLU A 179 -23.10 -11.75 -8.58
N GLY A 180 -22.57 -10.77 -7.84
CA GLY A 180 -22.01 -9.55 -8.43
C GLY A 180 -23.09 -8.62 -8.98
N ASN A 181 -24.20 -8.49 -8.26
CA ASN A 181 -25.28 -7.58 -8.62
C ASN A 181 -24.91 -6.12 -8.29
N GLY A 182 -24.18 -5.89 -7.19
CA GLY A 182 -23.75 -4.58 -6.70
C GLY A 182 -22.32 -4.20 -7.09
N TRP A 183 -21.57 -5.09 -7.74
CA TRP A 183 -20.20 -4.84 -8.20
C TRP A 183 -19.79 -5.83 -9.29
N ALA A 184 -18.81 -5.47 -10.12
CA ALA A 184 -18.30 -6.34 -11.19
C ALA A 184 -16.78 -6.50 -11.10
N PRO A 185 -16.24 -7.74 -11.05
CA PRO A 185 -14.80 -7.98 -11.11
C PRO A 185 -14.27 -7.79 -12.53
N VAL A 186 -13.20 -7.01 -12.65
CA VAL A 186 -12.47 -6.78 -13.89
C VAL A 186 -11.02 -7.23 -13.73
N LEU A 187 -10.63 -8.25 -14.47
CA LEU A 187 -9.28 -8.79 -14.52
C LEU A 187 -8.39 -7.87 -15.36
N THR A 188 -7.23 -7.46 -14.82
CA THR A 188 -6.24 -6.65 -15.56
C THR A 188 -4.86 -7.29 -15.69
N GLY A 189 -4.60 -8.42 -15.03
CA GLY A 189 -3.31 -9.10 -15.10
C GLY A 189 -3.44 -10.59 -14.82
N GLY A 190 -2.46 -11.37 -15.26
CA GLY A 190 -2.51 -12.84 -15.20
C GLY A 190 -3.37 -13.44 -16.32
N SER A 191 -3.59 -14.75 -16.24
CA SER A 191 -4.45 -15.45 -17.20
C SER A 191 -5.94 -15.42 -16.79
N PRO A 192 -6.89 -15.46 -17.74
CA PRO A 192 -8.31 -15.57 -17.44
C PRO A 192 -8.65 -16.78 -16.55
N GLY A 193 -7.96 -17.91 -16.73
CA GLY A 193 -8.14 -19.09 -15.88
C GLY A 193 -7.80 -18.83 -14.42
N GLU A 194 -6.64 -18.23 -14.14
CA GLU A 194 -6.24 -17.86 -12.78
C GLU A 194 -7.18 -16.83 -12.14
N GLY A 195 -7.69 -15.88 -12.95
CA GLY A 195 -8.70 -14.93 -12.51
C GLY A 195 -10.00 -15.61 -12.08
N ARG A 196 -10.47 -16.57 -12.88
CA ARG A 196 -11.67 -17.34 -12.59
C ARG A 196 -11.50 -18.23 -11.36
N ASP A 197 -10.39 -18.97 -11.27
CA ASP A 197 -10.08 -19.83 -10.11
C ASP A 197 -10.05 -19.02 -8.80
N LEU A 198 -9.51 -17.80 -8.86
CA LEU A 198 -9.50 -16.90 -7.70
C LEU A 198 -10.92 -16.47 -7.32
N LEU A 199 -11.78 -16.13 -8.29
CA LEU A 199 -13.16 -15.76 -8.00
C LEU A 199 -13.98 -16.94 -7.45
N ASP A 200 -13.83 -18.13 -8.04
CA ASP A 200 -14.51 -19.36 -7.62
C ASP A 200 -14.10 -19.77 -6.21
N SER A 201 -12.80 -19.72 -5.89
CA SER A 201 -12.30 -20.04 -4.55
C SER A 201 -12.77 -19.06 -3.47
N ASN A 202 -13.20 -17.85 -3.85
CA ASN A 202 -13.83 -16.87 -2.96
C ASN A 202 -15.37 -16.94 -2.94
N GLY A 203 -15.98 -17.88 -3.69
CA GLY A 203 -17.44 -18.07 -3.72
C GLY A 203 -18.19 -17.11 -4.65
N TYR A 204 -17.49 -16.43 -5.57
CA TYR A 204 -18.12 -15.56 -6.56
C TYR A 204 -18.69 -16.38 -7.73
N LEU A 205 -19.99 -16.24 -7.97
CA LEU A 205 -20.76 -16.98 -8.97
C LEU A 205 -21.06 -16.16 -10.23
N GLY A 206 -20.83 -14.85 -10.19
CA GLY A 206 -21.12 -13.94 -11.29
C GLY A 206 -20.15 -14.04 -12.47
N VAL A 207 -20.31 -13.10 -13.41
CA VAL A 207 -19.44 -12.98 -14.60
C VAL A 207 -18.17 -12.23 -14.24
N MET A 208 -17.05 -12.68 -14.83
CA MET A 208 -15.78 -11.97 -14.79
C MET A 208 -15.55 -11.27 -16.12
N SER A 209 -15.13 -10.02 -16.05
CA SER A 209 -14.74 -9.22 -17.21
C SER A 209 -13.23 -9.06 -17.28
N TRP A 210 -12.69 -8.76 -18.45
CA TRP A 210 -11.27 -8.40 -18.63
C TRP A 210 -11.12 -7.02 -19.25
N SER A 211 -10.14 -6.24 -18.78
CA SER A 211 -9.76 -4.96 -19.37
C SER A 211 -8.31 -4.66 -19.04
N GLU A 212 -7.64 -3.90 -19.91
CA GLU A 212 -6.36 -3.30 -19.57
C GLU A 212 -6.57 -2.19 -18.51
N TRP A 213 -5.69 -2.18 -17.51
CA TRP A 213 -5.61 -1.16 -16.47
C TRP A 213 -4.15 -0.97 -16.06
N ASP A 214 -3.71 0.28 -16.06
CA ASP A 214 -2.31 0.68 -15.89
C ASP A 214 -1.99 1.16 -14.47
N ALA A 215 -2.98 1.22 -13.58
CA ALA A 215 -2.79 1.65 -12.20
C ALA A 215 -2.78 0.48 -11.19
N ALA A 216 -2.53 0.80 -9.92
CA ALA A 216 -2.49 -0.19 -8.85
C ALA A 216 -3.84 -0.92 -8.68
N VAL A 217 -3.79 -2.15 -8.18
CA VAL A 217 -4.95 -2.98 -7.79
C VAL A 217 -4.78 -3.51 -6.36
N PRO A 218 -5.88 -3.75 -5.59
CA PRO A 218 -7.28 -3.63 -5.99
C PRO A 218 -7.72 -2.18 -6.10
N ALA A 219 -8.50 -1.86 -7.13
CA ALA A 219 -9.07 -0.53 -7.35
C ALA A 219 -10.55 -0.65 -7.71
N LEU A 220 -11.41 0.11 -7.04
CA LEU A 220 -12.83 0.19 -7.36
C LEU A 220 -13.11 1.47 -8.14
N ILE A 221 -13.59 1.34 -9.37
CA ILE A 221 -14.08 2.46 -10.16
C ILE A 221 -15.58 2.58 -9.96
N ILE A 222 -16.01 3.74 -9.48
CA ILE A 222 -17.40 4.01 -9.19
C ILE A 222 -17.78 5.41 -9.69
N THR A 223 -18.97 5.53 -10.28
CA THR A 223 -19.56 6.81 -10.64
C THR A 223 -20.71 7.12 -9.68
N ARG A 224 -20.62 8.23 -8.95
CA ARG A 224 -21.72 8.76 -8.13
C ARG A 224 -21.86 10.25 -8.36
N ASP A 225 -23.11 10.72 -8.42
CA ASP A 225 -23.44 12.13 -8.64
C ASP A 225 -22.75 12.73 -9.88
N GLY A 226 -22.61 11.91 -10.93
CA GLY A 226 -21.93 12.29 -12.18
C GLY A 226 -20.40 12.39 -12.07
N GLN A 227 -19.81 12.00 -10.93
CA GLN A 227 -18.36 11.96 -10.73
C GLN A 227 -17.84 10.52 -10.66
N THR A 228 -16.95 10.19 -11.59
CA THR A 228 -16.24 8.91 -11.58
C THR A 228 -14.95 9.03 -10.77
N ARG A 229 -14.71 8.07 -9.87
CA ARG A 229 -13.53 8.03 -8.99
C ARG A 229 -12.98 6.62 -8.90
N ALA A 230 -11.66 6.52 -8.73
CA ALA A 230 -10.99 5.29 -8.33
C ALA A 230 -10.76 5.30 -6.81
N LEU A 231 -11.24 4.27 -6.12
CA LEU A 231 -11.05 4.06 -4.69
C LEU A 231 -10.04 2.94 -4.48
N TYR A 232 -9.17 3.13 -3.49
CA TYR A 232 -8.07 2.20 -3.19
C TYR A 232 -8.11 1.80 -1.73
N GLY A 233 -7.69 0.57 -1.45
CA GLY A 233 -7.68 0.05 -0.09
C GLY A 233 -9.00 -0.60 0.31
N GLN A 234 -8.87 -1.69 1.06
CA GLN A 234 -9.98 -2.61 1.34
C GLN A 234 -11.17 -1.93 2.04
N GLU A 235 -10.93 -1.12 3.06
CA GLU A 235 -12.02 -0.52 3.84
C GLU A 235 -12.86 0.47 3.01
N GLU A 236 -12.19 1.29 2.19
CA GLU A 236 -12.86 2.28 1.33
C GLU A 236 -13.68 1.57 0.24
N ILE A 237 -13.12 0.54 -0.38
CA ILE A 237 -13.80 -0.30 -1.38
C ILE A 237 -15.04 -0.97 -0.78
N LEU A 238 -14.90 -1.63 0.38
CA LEU A 238 -16.02 -2.33 1.02
C LEU A 238 -17.14 -1.37 1.44
N ARG A 239 -16.78 -0.20 1.98
CA ARG A 239 -17.76 0.83 2.36
C ARG A 239 -18.51 1.38 1.14
N ALA A 240 -17.80 1.59 0.04
CA ALA A 240 -18.40 2.09 -1.18
C ALA A 240 -19.41 1.10 -1.77
N VAL A 241 -19.07 -0.18 -1.86
CA VAL A 241 -19.97 -1.21 -2.41
C VAL A 241 -21.19 -1.48 -1.51
N ARG A 242 -21.02 -1.45 -0.19
CA ARG A 242 -22.15 -1.62 0.76
C ARG A 242 -23.17 -0.48 0.75
N GLY A 243 -22.83 0.66 0.15
CA GLY A 243 -23.67 1.85 0.17
C GLY A 243 -23.63 2.61 1.50
N ASP A 244 -22.64 2.33 2.36
CA ASP A 244 -22.46 2.95 3.69
C ASP A 244 -21.86 4.37 3.60
N SER A 245 -22.24 5.14 2.58
CA SER A 245 -21.75 6.51 2.34
C SER A 245 -22.82 7.52 2.71
N SER A 246 -22.56 8.25 3.80
CA SER A 246 -23.20 9.51 4.20
C SER A 246 -23.22 10.54 3.08
#